data_AF-A0A962NRP2-F1
#
_entry.id   AF-A0A962NRP2-F1
#
_cell.length_a   1.000
_cell.length_b   1.000
_cell.length_c   1.000
_cell.angle_alpha   90.00
_cell.angle_beta   90.00
_cell.angle_gamma   90.00
#
_symmetry.space_group_name_H-M   'P 1'
#
loop_
_entity.id
_entity.type
_entity.pdbx_description
1 polymer ?
#
loop_
_entity_poly.entity_id
_entity_poly.type
_entity_poly.pdbx_seq_one_letter_code
_entity_poly.pdbx_strand_id
1 'polypeptide(L)'
;MNANPEAQPRTQIELPDIPALAVDARQAYILSAEGELQTLSHAQAAALMHKKSVLVCHGPYVRSKLSGGADAAAFYAFDALELFAFVHPGAFCVPTIPGLCNTLGLCAPESTEDHPFSLLEIVRALLEDVRKEAMP
;
A
#
# COMPACT_ATOMS: atom_id res chain seq x y z
N MET A 1 40.56 21.99 -15.79
CA MET A 1 40.17 20.77 -15.05
C MET A 1 39.01 21.18 -14.16
N ASN A 2 37.77 21.03 -14.64
CA ASN A 2 36.59 21.30 -13.82
C ASN A 2 36.20 19.98 -13.16
N ALA A 3 36.34 19.91 -11.83
CA ALA A 3 35.83 18.80 -11.05
C ALA A 3 34.30 18.79 -11.19
N ASN A 4 33.76 17.69 -11.72
CA ASN A 4 32.35 17.38 -11.68
C ASN A 4 32.00 17.08 -10.21
N PRO A 5 31.08 17.81 -9.55
CA PRO A 5 30.64 17.43 -8.23
C PRO A 5 29.96 16.07 -8.34
N GLU A 6 30.54 15.07 -7.67
CA GLU A 6 30.05 13.69 -7.67
C GLU A 6 28.58 13.69 -7.24
N ALA A 7 27.70 13.32 -8.17
CA ALA A 7 26.31 13.09 -7.87
C ALA A 7 26.24 11.96 -6.83
N GLN A 8 25.80 12.27 -5.61
CA GLN A 8 25.57 11.26 -4.58
C GLN A 8 24.64 10.18 -5.15
N PRO A 9 24.95 8.88 -4.95
CA PRO A 9 24.08 7.81 -5.43
C PRO A 9 22.71 7.97 -4.76
N ARG A 10 21.67 8.26 -5.55
CA ARG A 10 20.29 8.29 -5.05
C ARG A 10 19.98 6.91 -4.50
N THR A 11 19.88 6.79 -3.19
CA THR A 11 19.48 5.56 -2.53
C THR A 11 18.06 5.24 -2.96
N GLN A 12 17.86 4.08 -3.59
CA GLN A 12 16.55 3.64 -4.06
C GLN A 12 15.65 3.38 -2.85
N ILE A 13 14.38 3.75 -2.93
CA ILE A 13 13.39 3.46 -1.88
C ILE A 13 13.10 1.96 -1.91
N GLU A 14 13.54 1.26 -0.89
CA GLU A 14 13.20 -0.15 -0.65
C GLU A 14 11.95 -0.24 0.22
N LEU A 15 10.99 -1.06 -0.21
CA LEU A 15 9.80 -1.35 0.57
C LEU A 15 10.07 -2.56 1.47
N PRO A 16 9.39 -2.65 2.63
CA PRO A 16 9.47 -3.84 3.47
C PRO A 16 8.97 -5.08 2.71
N ASP A 17 9.57 -6.23 3.04
CA ASP A 17 9.25 -7.55 2.50
C ASP A 17 7.94 -8.09 3.11
N ILE A 18 6.83 -7.42 2.82
CA ILE A 18 5.48 -7.74 3.31
C ILE A 18 4.48 -7.78 2.15
N PRO A 19 3.46 -8.64 2.22
CA PRO A 19 2.45 -8.72 1.17
C PRO A 19 1.60 -7.46 1.10
N ALA A 20 1.11 -7.14 -0.10
CA ALA A 20 0.08 -6.12 -0.32
C ALA A 20 -1.29 -6.79 -0.48
N LEU A 21 -2.30 -6.30 0.23
CA LEU A 21 -3.64 -6.87 0.26
C LEU A 21 -4.68 -5.82 -0.12
N ALA A 22 -5.53 -6.18 -1.08
CA ALA A 22 -6.76 -5.50 -1.41
C ALA A 22 -7.96 -6.45 -1.32
N VAL A 23 -9.16 -5.91 -1.11
CA VAL A 23 -10.40 -6.67 -1.01
C VAL A 23 -11.52 -5.99 -1.78
N ASP A 24 -12.41 -6.77 -2.37
CA ASP A 24 -13.66 -6.30 -2.96
C ASP A 24 -14.88 -6.81 -2.17
N ALA A 25 -16.04 -6.93 -2.82
CA ALA A 25 -17.24 -7.47 -2.19
C ALA A 25 -17.19 -8.99 -1.95
N ARG A 26 -16.33 -9.73 -2.66
CA ARG A 26 -16.36 -11.19 -2.80
C ARG A 26 -15.02 -11.86 -2.46
N GLN A 27 -13.91 -11.20 -2.73
CA GLN A 27 -12.57 -11.78 -2.81
C GLN A 27 -11.52 -10.84 -2.22
N ALA A 28 -10.38 -11.44 -1.88
CA ALA A 28 -9.16 -10.78 -1.49
C ALA A 28 -8.08 -11.06 -2.54
N TYR A 29 -7.27 -10.05 -2.83
CA TYR A 29 -6.15 -10.09 -3.76
C TYR A 29 -4.89 -9.80 -2.98
N ILE A 30 -3.97 -10.76 -2.97
CA ILE A 30 -2.72 -10.68 -2.21
C ILE A 30 -1.57 -10.77 -3.20
N LEU A 31 -0.73 -9.75 -3.21
CA LEU A 31 0.55 -9.77 -3.88
C LEU A 31 1.63 -10.10 -2.85
N SER A 32 2.31 -11.23 -3.02
CA SER A 32 3.45 -11.60 -2.19
C SER A 32 4.62 -10.64 -2.43
N ALA A 33 5.59 -10.63 -1.52
CA ALA A 33 6.75 -9.77 -1.67
C ALA A 33 7.69 -10.24 -2.80
N GLU A 34 7.61 -11.53 -3.17
CA GLU A 34 8.23 -12.12 -4.35
C GLU A 34 7.50 -11.79 -5.67
N GLY A 35 6.36 -11.10 -5.59
CA GLY A 35 5.58 -10.66 -6.76
C GLY A 35 4.52 -11.65 -7.24
N GLU A 36 4.17 -12.67 -6.45
CA GLU A 36 3.10 -13.60 -6.81
C GLU A 36 1.73 -13.05 -6.42
N LEU A 37 0.83 -12.93 -7.40
CA LEU A 37 -0.55 -12.51 -7.16
C LEU A 37 -1.45 -13.73 -6.90
N GLN A 38 -2.22 -13.66 -5.82
CA GLN A 38 -3.18 -14.69 -5.44
C GLN A 38 -4.56 -14.09 -5.20
N THR A 39 -5.58 -14.78 -5.74
CA THR A 39 -6.99 -14.46 -5.52
C THR A 39 -7.58 -15.48 -4.55
N LEU A 40 -8.05 -15.01 -3.40
CA LEU A 40 -8.54 -15.82 -2.29
C LEU A 40 -9.95 -15.40 -1.87
N SER A 41 -10.67 -16.30 -1.21
CA SER A 41 -11.81 -15.89 -0.40
C SER A 41 -11.36 -15.04 0.81
N HIS A 42 -12.25 -14.21 1.34
CA HIS A 42 -11.99 -13.45 2.56
C HIS A 42 -11.54 -14.34 3.73
N ALA A 43 -12.15 -15.53 3.90
CA ALA A 43 -11.78 -16.46 4.96
C ALA A 43 -10.35 -17.00 4.80
N GLN A 44 -9.95 -17.35 3.57
CA GLN A 44 -8.59 -17.80 3.28
C GLN A 44 -7.56 -16.69 3.52
N ALA A 45 -7.85 -15.46 3.05
CA ALA A 45 -6.99 -14.31 3.29
C ALA A 45 -6.87 -13.96 4.77
N ALA A 46 -7.96 -14.03 5.55
CA ALA A 46 -7.95 -13.81 6.98
C ALA A 46 -7.05 -14.81 7.72
N ALA A 47 -7.17 -16.10 7.37
CA ALA A 47 -6.31 -17.15 7.92
C ALA A 47 -4.85 -16.95 7.52
N LEU A 48 -4.59 -16.59 6.26
CA LEU A 48 -3.23 -16.40 5.74
C LEU A 48 -2.50 -15.22 6.39
N MET A 49 -3.22 -14.12 6.67
CA MET A 49 -2.68 -12.87 7.22
C MET A 49 -2.72 -12.80 8.75
N HIS A 50 -3.24 -13.81 9.42
CA HIS A 50 -3.33 -13.81 10.89
C HIS A 50 -1.96 -13.62 11.54
N LYS A 51 -1.85 -12.58 12.38
CA LYS A 51 -0.63 -12.15 13.09
C LYS A 51 0.56 -11.82 12.17
N LYS A 52 0.32 -11.52 10.89
CA LYS A 52 1.35 -11.07 9.95
C LYS A 52 1.23 -9.58 9.67
N SER A 53 2.35 -8.97 9.30
CA SER A 53 2.36 -7.62 8.72
C SER A 53 1.87 -7.66 7.28
N VAL A 54 1.05 -6.70 6.90
CA VAL A 54 0.47 -6.60 5.56
C VAL A 54 0.27 -5.14 5.19
N LEU A 55 0.63 -4.79 3.96
CA LEU A 55 0.35 -3.49 3.38
C LEU A 55 -1.10 -3.45 2.90
N VAL A 56 -1.85 -2.45 3.35
CA VAL A 56 -3.27 -2.26 3.03
C VAL A 56 -3.57 -0.79 2.75
N CYS A 57 -4.70 -0.53 2.10
CA CYS A 57 -5.35 0.78 2.12
C CYS A 57 -6.61 0.64 2.97
N HIS A 58 -6.75 1.47 4.01
CA HIS A 58 -7.91 1.46 4.89
C HIS A 58 -8.04 0.15 5.71
N GLY A 59 -7.10 -0.10 6.61
CA GLY A 59 -7.02 -1.26 7.49
C GLY A 59 -8.32 -1.60 8.22
N PRO A 60 -9.06 -0.64 8.82
CA PRO A 60 -10.37 -0.93 9.42
C PRO A 60 -11.39 -1.54 8.44
N TYR A 61 -11.46 -1.04 7.20
CA TYR A 61 -12.33 -1.58 6.17
C TYR A 61 -11.90 -3.00 5.77
N VAL A 62 -10.60 -3.21 5.55
CA VAL A 62 -10.06 -4.53 5.21
C VAL A 62 -10.33 -5.55 6.32
N ARG A 63 -10.12 -5.21 7.59
CA ARG A 63 -10.48 -6.08 8.72
C ARG A 63 -11.95 -6.47 8.71
N SER A 64 -12.84 -5.49 8.53
CA SER A 64 -14.28 -5.71 8.48
C SER A 64 -14.68 -6.69 7.38
N LYS A 65 -14.05 -6.60 6.19
CA LYS A 65 -14.28 -7.53 5.07
C LYS A 65 -13.76 -8.94 5.36
N LEU A 66 -12.57 -9.05 5.93
CA LEU A 66 -11.93 -10.35 6.17
C LEU A 66 -12.57 -11.15 7.30
N SER A 67 -13.04 -10.49 8.35
CA SER A 67 -13.48 -11.18 9.56
C SER A 67 -14.99 -11.41 9.68
N GLY A 68 -15.77 -10.89 8.72
CA GLY A 68 -17.23 -10.92 8.80
C GLY A 68 -17.80 -10.24 10.05
N GLY A 69 -17.02 -9.39 10.72
CA GLY A 69 -17.40 -8.71 11.97
C GLY A 69 -16.92 -9.37 13.27
N ALA A 70 -16.17 -10.48 13.23
CA ALA A 70 -15.51 -11.05 14.40
C ALA A 70 -14.08 -10.50 14.57
N ASP A 71 -13.50 -10.54 15.76
CA ASP A 71 -12.14 -10.02 16.05
C ASP A 71 -11.00 -10.92 15.49
N ALA A 72 -11.30 -11.73 14.46
CA ALA A 72 -10.45 -12.83 13.99
C ALA A 72 -9.33 -12.41 13.02
N ALA A 73 -9.46 -11.25 12.35
CA ALA A 73 -8.45 -10.75 11.42
C ALA A 73 -7.44 -9.83 12.13
N ALA A 74 -6.64 -10.40 13.02
CA ALA A 74 -5.56 -9.71 13.72
C ALA A 74 -4.29 -9.66 12.84
N PHE A 75 -4.30 -8.87 11.76
CA PHE A 75 -3.08 -8.54 11.01
C PHE A 75 -2.51 -7.19 11.48
N TYR A 76 -1.20 -7.00 11.33
CA TYR A 76 -0.54 -5.71 11.58
C TYR A 76 -0.56 -4.90 10.29
N ALA A 77 -1.37 -3.85 10.26
CA ALA A 77 -1.58 -3.04 9.07
C ALA A 77 -0.42 -2.05 8.89
N PHE A 78 0.19 -2.07 7.71
CA PHE A 78 0.92 -0.93 7.17
C PHE A 78 -0.10 -0.21 6.29
N ASP A 79 -0.63 0.94 6.72
CA ASP A 79 -1.78 1.57 6.07
C ASP A 79 -1.35 2.76 5.19
N ALA A 80 -1.63 2.66 3.89
CA ALA A 80 -1.33 3.71 2.93
C ALA A 80 -2.08 5.03 3.21
N LEU A 81 -3.27 4.99 3.84
CA LEU A 81 -3.99 6.21 4.23
C LEU A 81 -3.36 6.90 5.43
N GLU A 82 -2.85 6.13 6.40
CA GLU A 82 -2.10 6.70 7.53
C GLU A 82 -0.79 7.32 7.04
N LEU A 83 -0.09 6.66 6.12
CA LEU A 83 1.08 7.23 5.47
C LEU A 83 0.73 8.50 4.68
N PHE A 84 -0.33 8.48 3.87
CA PHE A 84 -0.79 9.66 3.14
C PHE A 84 -1.06 10.85 4.08
N ALA A 85 -1.77 10.62 5.19
CA ALA A 85 -2.08 11.67 6.16
C ALA A 85 -0.83 12.22 6.87
N PHE A 86 0.20 11.39 7.04
CA PHE A 86 1.50 11.82 7.55
C PHE A 86 2.26 12.69 6.54
N VAL A 87 2.33 12.24 5.27
CA VAL A 87 3.09 12.93 4.20
C VAL A 87 2.41 14.21 3.74
N HIS A 88 1.08 14.22 3.63
CA HIS A 88 0.32 15.37 3.16
C HIS A 88 -0.70 15.82 4.23
N PRO A 89 -0.25 16.44 5.32
CA PRO A 89 -1.11 16.79 6.44
C PRO A 89 -2.23 17.76 6.01
N GLY A 90 -3.48 17.38 6.30
CA GLY A 90 -4.67 18.19 5.97
C GLY A 90 -5.12 18.11 4.51
N ALA A 91 -4.43 17.35 3.65
CA ALA A 91 -4.86 17.13 2.28
C ALA A 91 -6.07 16.18 2.23
N PHE A 92 -6.98 16.43 1.29
CA PHE A 92 -8.12 15.56 1.05
C PHE A 92 -7.76 14.44 0.06
N CYS A 93 -8.19 13.22 0.34
CA CYS A 93 -8.22 12.12 -0.62
C CYS A 93 -9.48 11.28 -0.43
N VAL A 94 -9.93 10.62 -1.51
CA VAL A 94 -10.93 9.56 -1.39
C VAL A 94 -10.22 8.34 -0.79
N PRO A 95 -10.72 7.74 0.32
CA PRO A 95 -9.99 6.74 1.12
C PRO A 95 -10.02 5.34 0.48
N THR A 96 -9.60 5.26 -0.79
CA THR A 96 -9.58 4.06 -1.62
C THR A 96 -8.31 4.05 -2.45
N ILE A 97 -7.90 2.88 -2.93
CA ILE A 97 -6.71 2.75 -3.79
C ILE A 97 -6.83 3.61 -5.06
N PRO A 98 -7.93 3.57 -5.84
CA PRO A 98 -8.11 4.48 -6.97
C PRO A 98 -8.13 5.96 -6.56
N GLY A 99 -8.69 6.27 -5.38
CA GLY A 99 -8.71 7.61 -4.83
C GLY A 99 -7.33 8.18 -4.55
N LEU A 100 -6.46 7.37 -3.93
CA LEU A 100 -5.05 7.70 -3.71
C LEU A 100 -4.28 7.82 -5.03
N CYS A 101 -4.49 6.89 -5.98
CA CYS A 101 -3.89 7.02 -7.31
C CYS A 101 -4.25 8.36 -7.95
N ASN A 102 -5.52 8.74 -7.94
CA ASN A 102 -5.97 10.02 -8.48
C ASN A 102 -5.34 11.22 -7.75
N THR A 103 -5.31 11.21 -6.41
CA THR A 103 -4.71 12.30 -5.63
C THR A 103 -3.21 12.45 -5.90
N LEU A 104 -2.49 11.34 -6.12
CA LEU A 104 -1.05 11.31 -6.38
C LEU A 104 -0.69 11.42 -7.88
N GLY A 105 -1.68 11.53 -8.78
CA GLY A 105 -1.45 11.57 -10.22
C GLY A 105 -0.91 10.27 -10.82
N LEU A 106 -1.16 9.13 -10.17
CA LEU A 106 -0.77 7.80 -10.63
C LEU A 106 -1.83 7.20 -11.57
N CYS A 107 -1.42 6.22 -12.38
CA CYS A 107 -2.36 5.44 -13.19
C CYS A 107 -3.38 4.74 -12.28
N ALA A 108 -4.66 4.86 -12.63
CA ALA A 108 -5.71 4.13 -11.94
C ALA A 108 -5.62 2.63 -12.29
N PRO A 109 -5.88 1.73 -11.32
CA PRO A 109 -6.00 0.30 -11.62
C PRO A 109 -7.20 0.04 -12.53
N GLU A 110 -7.08 -0.94 -13.43
CA GLU A 110 -8.16 -1.34 -14.34
C GLU A 110 -9.20 -2.22 -13.63
N SER A 111 -8.76 -2.97 -12.62
CA SER A 111 -9.58 -3.87 -11.82
C SER A 111 -9.15 -3.93 -10.35
N THR A 112 -9.96 -4.56 -9.50
CA THR A 112 -9.57 -4.78 -8.10
C THR A 112 -8.42 -5.78 -7.94
N GLU A 113 -8.20 -6.64 -8.93
CA GLU A 113 -7.05 -7.54 -8.97
C GLU A 113 -5.72 -6.78 -9.11
N ASP A 114 -5.74 -5.60 -9.74
CA ASP A 114 -4.56 -4.75 -9.92
C ASP A 114 -4.24 -3.90 -8.68
N HIS A 115 -5.18 -3.79 -7.74
CA HIS A 115 -5.06 -2.92 -6.58
C HIS A 115 -3.80 -3.16 -5.72
N PRO A 116 -3.34 -4.40 -5.46
CA PRO A 116 -2.09 -4.63 -4.74
C PRO A 116 -0.86 -4.02 -5.41
N PHE A 117 -0.79 -4.03 -6.74
CA PHE A 117 0.29 -3.37 -7.48
C PHE A 117 0.20 -1.85 -7.33
N SER A 118 -0.99 -1.27 -7.53
CA SER A 118 -1.20 0.16 -7.32
C SER A 118 -0.87 0.60 -5.90
N LEU A 119 -1.11 -0.25 -4.90
CA LEU A 119 -0.79 0.03 -3.51
C LEU A 119 0.72 0.16 -3.28
N LEU A 120 1.54 -0.67 -3.94
CA LEU A 120 3.01 -0.52 -3.91
C LEU A 120 3.44 0.80 -4.54
N GLU A 121 2.87 1.16 -5.69
CA GLU A 121 3.17 2.42 -6.38
C GLU A 121 2.78 3.65 -5.55
N ILE A 122 1.62 3.62 -4.89
CA ILE A 122 1.17 4.66 -3.95
C ILE A 122 2.20 4.86 -2.83
N VAL A 123 2.61 3.78 -2.17
CA VAL A 123 3.57 3.88 -1.05
C VAL A 123 4.92 4.39 -1.54
N ARG A 124 5.39 3.94 -2.71
CA ARG A 124 6.63 4.48 -3.31
C ARG A 124 6.53 5.97 -3.57
N ALA A 125 5.43 6.45 -4.13
CA ALA A 125 5.20 7.86 -4.38
C ALA A 125 5.20 8.68 -3.08
N LEU A 126 4.50 8.21 -2.05
CA LEU A 126 4.46 8.88 -0.75
C LEU A 126 5.83 8.96 -0.08
N LEU A 127 6.60 7.86 -0.08
CA LEU A 127 7.96 7.84 0.47
C LEU A 127 8.92 8.72 -0.35
N GLU A 128 8.69 8.83 -1.66
CA GLU A 128 9.45 9.75 -2.52
C GLU A 128 9.19 11.21 -2.14
N ASP A 129 7.94 11.57 -1.84
CA ASP A 129 7.61 12.92 -1.41
C ASP A 129 8.25 13.27 -0.06
N VAL A 130 8.26 12.33 0.91
CA VAL A 130 9.04 12.48 2.15
C VAL A 130 10.51 12.72 1.88
N ARG A 131 11.10 11.97 0.94
CA ARG A 131 12.51 12.10 0.58
C ARG A 131 12.82 13.47 -0.02
N LYS A 132 11.96 13.99 -0.90
CA LYS A 132 12.11 15.33 -1.48
C LYS A 132 12.06 16.42 -0.42
N GLU A 133 11.15 16.32 0.55
CA GLU A 133 11.08 17.28 1.66
C GLU A 133 12.31 17.22 2.58
N ALA A 134 12.89 16.04 2.77
CA ALA A 134 14.10 15.86 3.58
C ALA A 134 15.39 16.36 2.91
N MET A 135 15.39 16.57 1.59
CA MET A 135 16.54 17.04 0.80
C MET A 135 16.23 18.39 0.13
N PRO A 136 16.26 19.52 0.87
CA PRO A 136 15.97 20.84 0.34
C PRO A 136 17.00 21.37 -0.67
#